data_AF-A0A975BDE3-F1
#
_entry.id   AF-A0A975BDE3-F1
#
_cell.length_a   1.000
_cell.length_b   1.000
_cell.length_c   1.000
_cell.angle_alpha   90.00
_cell.angle_beta   90.00
_cell.angle_gamma   90.00
#
_symmetry.space_group_name_H-M   'P 1'
#
loop_
_entity.id
_entity.type
_entity.pdbx_description
1 polymer ?
#
loop_
_entity_poly.entity_id
_entity_poly.type
_entity_poly.pdbx_seq_one_letter_code
_entity_poly.pdbx_strand_id
1 'polypeptide(L)'
;MSLRSKVVLILLCMFLLYGIVDLIVYRFLIFPSFITLEQDEIRKDSERCIFAVKREIHYIDSLCHDWAAWDDTYDFIESQSPDYIAANLQKSTFIDNHINLLYYFDNKGKIIWGKTYDLETREFILLPDFSKNSLPESHPLISYNIGNTPFSEIKTSGIFLTAKGPVIVSSRPILKSSNQGL
;
A
#
# COMPACT_ATOMS: atom_id res chain seq x y z
N MET A 1 24.68 44.67 -59.37
CA MET A 1 25.31 43.85 -58.30
C MET A 1 26.39 42.99 -58.89
N SER A 2 27.55 42.88 -58.23
CA SER A 2 28.61 41.96 -58.67
C SER A 2 28.12 40.50 -58.56
N LEU A 3 28.65 39.61 -59.41
CA LEU A 3 28.30 38.18 -59.41
C LEU A 3 28.49 37.55 -58.02
N ARG A 4 29.53 37.98 -57.29
CA ARG A 4 29.82 37.55 -55.91
C ARG A 4 28.69 37.87 -54.95
N SER A 5 28.12 39.08 -55.01
CA SER A 5 27.04 39.49 -54.11
C SER A 5 25.75 38.66 -54.31
N LYS A 6 25.46 38.24 -55.55
CA LYS A 6 24.31 37.36 -55.84
C LYS A 6 24.51 35.96 -55.25
N VAL A 7 25.71 35.38 -55.41
CA VAL A 7 26.02 34.05 -54.87
C VAL A 7 25.93 34.04 -53.34
N VAL A 8 26.49 35.04 -52.67
CA VAL A 8 26.41 35.17 -51.20
C VAL A 8 24.97 35.27 -50.72
N LEU A 9 24.13 36.06 -51.41
CA LEU A 9 22.72 36.20 -51.05
C LEU A 9 21.97 34.86 -51.17
N ILE A 10 22.20 34.10 -52.24
CA ILE A 10 21.55 32.80 -52.45
C ILE A 10 21.96 31.81 -51.36
N LEU A 11 23.25 31.72 -51.02
CA LEU A 11 23.73 30.84 -49.96
C LEU A 11 23.12 31.21 -48.60
N LEU A 12 23.01 32.50 -48.31
CA LEU A 12 22.41 32.99 -47.08
C LEU A 12 20.91 32.66 -47.02
N CYS A 13 20.17 32.87 -48.12
CA CYS A 13 18.77 32.46 -48.21
C CYS A 13 18.59 30.94 -48.04
N MET A 14 19.46 30.13 -48.64
CA MET A 14 19.40 28.67 -48.52
C MET A 14 19.69 28.21 -47.08
N PHE A 15 20.67 28.82 -46.41
CA PHE A 15 20.97 28.56 -45.01
C PHE A 15 19.80 28.92 -44.10
N LEU A 16 19.19 30.10 -44.31
CA LEU A 16 18.00 30.52 -43.57
C LEU A 16 16.82 29.58 -43.80
N LEU A 17 16.58 29.18 -45.05
CA LEU A 17 15.52 28.23 -45.39
C LEU A 17 15.73 26.89 -44.68
N TYR A 18 16.96 26.38 -44.67
CA TYR A 18 17.30 25.15 -43.96
C TYR A 18 17.03 25.27 -42.45
N GLY A 19 17.50 26.35 -41.80
CA GLY A 19 17.25 26.58 -40.38
C GLY A 19 15.76 26.70 -40.03
N ILE A 20 14.96 27.34 -40.90
CA ILE A 20 13.50 27.42 -40.71
C ILE A 20 12.87 26.04 -40.80
N VAL A 21 13.24 25.23 -41.81
CA VAL A 21 12.72 23.87 -41.96
C VAL A 21 13.10 23.01 -40.75
N ASP A 22 14.34 23.10 -40.28
CA ASP A 22 14.82 22.37 -39.11
C ASP A 22 14.05 22.76 -37.84
N LEU A 23 13.83 24.06 -37.60
CA LEU A 23 13.03 24.55 -36.49
C LEU A 23 11.58 24.07 -36.55
N ILE A 24 10.99 24.00 -37.74
CA ILE A 24 9.64 23.46 -37.96
C ILE A 24 9.63 21.97 -37.61
N VAL A 25 10.57 21.18 -38.14
CA VAL A 25 10.67 19.74 -37.84
C VAL A 25 10.86 19.52 -36.34
N TYR A 26 11.77 20.25 -35.70
CA TYR A 26 12.03 20.15 -34.28
C TYR A 26 10.77 20.50 -33.46
N ARG A 27 10.11 21.62 -33.77
CA ARG A 27 8.97 22.12 -33.00
C ARG A 27 7.70 21.30 -33.18
N PHE A 28 7.43 20.80 -34.39
CA PHE A 28 6.16 20.16 -34.72
C PHE A 28 6.22 18.64 -34.75
N LEU A 29 7.41 18.03 -34.91
CA LEU A 29 7.56 16.57 -34.97
C LEU A 29 8.34 16.03 -33.79
N ILE A 30 9.56 16.52 -33.56
CA ILE A 30 10.47 15.93 -32.57
C ILE A 30 10.01 16.25 -31.15
N PHE A 31 9.85 17.53 -30.81
CA PHE A 31 9.55 17.96 -29.46
C PHE A 31 8.22 17.39 -28.90
N PRO A 32 7.09 17.41 -29.64
CA PRO A 32 5.85 16.80 -29.15
C PRO A 32 5.98 15.30 -28.91
N SER A 33 6.75 14.58 -29.76
CA SER A 33 6.98 13.14 -29.58
C SER A 33 7.76 12.85 -28.29
N PHE A 34 8.77 13.66 -27.95
CA PHE A 34 9.47 13.54 -26.67
C PHE A 34 8.55 13.77 -25.48
N ILE A 35 7.69 14.78 -25.53
CA ILE A 35 6.72 15.05 -24.46
C ILE A 35 5.76 13.86 -24.28
N THR A 36 5.28 13.24 -25.37
CA THR A 36 4.43 12.05 -25.24
C THR A 36 5.16 10.86 -24.63
N LEU A 37 6.43 10.64 -25.00
CA LEU A 37 7.24 9.55 -24.44
C LEU A 37 7.49 9.77 -22.94
N GLU A 38 7.83 11.00 -22.54
CA GLU A 38 8.05 11.38 -21.15
C GLU A 38 6.77 11.19 -20.30
N GLN A 39 5.61 11.58 -20.82
CA GLN A 39 4.32 11.36 -20.14
C GLN A 39 4.00 9.87 -19.97
N ASP A 40 4.28 9.06 -20.98
CA ASP A 40 4.05 7.61 -20.92
C ASP A 40 5.02 6.92 -19.94
N GLU A 41 6.27 7.39 -19.85
CA GLU A 41 7.24 6.91 -18.87
C GLU A 41 6.81 7.25 -17.44
N ILE A 42 6.45 8.51 -17.18
CA ILE A 42 5.93 8.95 -15.87
C ILE A 42 4.68 8.16 -15.47
N ARG A 43 3.78 7.88 -16.41
CA ARG A 43 2.59 7.05 -16.15
C ARG A 43 2.98 5.64 -15.72
N LYS A 44 3.87 4.99 -16.46
CA LYS A 44 4.35 3.63 -16.15
C LYS A 44 5.02 3.56 -14.79
N ASP A 45 5.86 4.54 -14.45
CA ASP A 45 6.54 4.56 -13.16
C ASP A 45 5.57 4.84 -12.00
N SER A 46 4.58 5.71 -12.21
CA SER A 46 3.49 5.92 -11.23
C SER A 46 2.67 4.64 -11.00
N GLU A 47 2.34 3.93 -12.07
CA GLU A 47 1.65 2.64 -11.99
C GLU A 47 2.48 1.60 -11.24
N ARG A 48 3.79 1.50 -11.51
CA ARG A 48 4.72 0.61 -10.80
C ARG A 48 4.73 0.89 -9.29
N CYS A 49 4.78 2.17 -8.88
CA CYS A 49 4.70 2.56 -7.47
C CYS A 49 3.38 2.11 -6.83
N ILE A 50 2.24 2.32 -7.51
CA ILE A 50 0.93 1.88 -7.04
C ILE A 50 0.88 0.36 -6.89
N PHE A 51 1.41 -0.39 -7.87
CA PHE A 51 1.46 -1.85 -7.81
C PHE A 51 2.34 -2.37 -6.67
N ALA A 52 3.46 -1.71 -6.39
CA ALA A 52 4.31 -2.06 -5.25
C ALA A 52 3.54 -1.92 -3.92
N VAL A 53 2.84 -0.82 -3.71
CA VAL A 53 2.03 -0.60 -2.50
C VAL A 53 0.87 -1.60 -2.41
N LYS A 54 0.17 -1.88 -3.52
CA LYS A 54 -0.91 -2.88 -3.55
C LYS A 54 -0.42 -4.28 -3.22
N ARG A 55 0.80 -4.64 -3.65
CA ARG A 55 1.42 -5.92 -3.30
C ARG A 55 1.70 -6.01 -1.79
N GLU A 56 2.19 -4.95 -1.16
CA GLU A 56 2.39 -4.94 0.29
C GLU A 56 1.05 -5.05 1.06
N ILE A 57 0.00 -4.35 0.60
CA ILE A 57 -1.36 -4.52 1.17
C ILE A 57 -1.83 -5.98 1.05
N HIS A 58 -1.63 -6.60 -0.11
CA HIS A 58 -1.99 -8.01 -0.32
C HIS A 58 -1.16 -8.94 0.58
N TYR A 59 0.13 -8.68 0.76
CA TYR A 59 0.99 -9.47 1.65
C TYR A 59 0.48 -9.44 3.10
N ILE A 60 0.22 -8.24 3.64
CA ILE A 60 -0.32 -8.07 4.99
C ILE A 60 -1.70 -8.72 5.12
N ASP A 61 -2.53 -8.64 4.08
CA ASP A 61 -3.84 -9.29 4.05
C ASP A 61 -3.76 -10.83 4.05
N SER A 62 -2.84 -11.42 3.28
CA SER A 62 -2.60 -12.87 3.28
C SER A 62 -2.11 -13.34 4.65
N LEU A 63 -1.14 -12.64 5.24
CA LEU A 63 -0.67 -12.94 6.58
C LEU A 63 -1.79 -12.86 7.62
N CYS A 64 -2.62 -11.80 7.57
CA CYS A 64 -3.77 -11.65 8.47
C CYS A 64 -4.78 -12.79 8.30
N HIS A 65 -5.04 -13.23 7.06
CA HIS A 65 -5.93 -14.36 6.79
C HIS A 65 -5.42 -15.66 7.40
N ASP A 66 -4.13 -15.98 7.21
CA ASP A 66 -3.52 -17.21 7.72
C ASP A 66 -3.67 -17.30 9.25
N TRP A 67 -3.47 -16.19 9.96
CA TRP A 67 -3.62 -16.12 11.42
C TRP A 67 -5.08 -16.14 11.88
N ALA A 68 -5.98 -15.50 11.12
CA ALA A 68 -7.40 -15.42 11.44
C ALA A 68 -8.17 -16.72 11.18
N ALA A 69 -7.64 -17.62 10.33
CA ALA A 69 -8.24 -18.90 9.99
C ALA A 69 -7.73 -20.09 10.82
N TRP A 70 -6.89 -19.85 11.84
CA TRP A 70 -6.37 -20.89 12.72
C TRP A 70 -7.36 -21.23 13.84
N ASP A 71 -7.60 -22.53 14.02
CA ASP A 71 -8.43 -23.03 15.12
C ASP A 71 -7.89 -22.61 16.49
N ASP A 72 -6.57 -22.63 16.68
CA ASP A 72 -5.93 -22.18 17.92
C ASP A 72 -6.16 -20.69 18.18
N THR A 73 -6.18 -19.86 17.14
CA THR A 73 -6.50 -18.43 17.26
C THR A 73 -7.97 -18.27 17.64
N TYR A 74 -8.87 -19.02 17.01
CA TYR A 74 -10.29 -19.02 17.35
C TYR A 74 -10.50 -19.38 18.83
N ASP A 75 -9.89 -20.47 19.30
CA ASP A 75 -9.98 -20.92 20.69
C ASP A 75 -9.32 -19.93 21.66
N PHE A 76 -8.26 -19.23 21.25
CA PHE A 76 -7.63 -18.18 22.03
C PHE A 76 -8.56 -16.98 22.28
N ILE A 77 -9.40 -16.59 21.32
CA ILE A 77 -10.33 -15.47 21.48
C ILE A 77 -11.31 -15.71 22.64
N GLU A 78 -11.75 -16.95 22.84
CA GLU A 78 -12.61 -17.32 23.96
C GLU A 78 -11.82 -17.59 25.25
N SER A 79 -10.72 -18.35 25.16
CA SER A 79 -9.97 -18.83 26.33
C SER A 79 -8.99 -17.82 26.94
N GLN A 80 -8.49 -16.89 26.12
CA GLN A 80 -7.38 -15.98 26.45
C GLN A 80 -6.17 -16.73 27.04
N SER A 81 -5.90 -17.93 26.53
CA SER A 81 -4.87 -18.84 27.03
C SER A 81 -3.48 -18.18 27.10
N PRO A 82 -2.84 -18.12 28.29
CA PRO A 82 -1.47 -17.63 28.43
C PRO A 82 -0.45 -18.44 27.60
N ASP A 83 -0.70 -19.73 27.41
CA ASP A 83 0.18 -20.61 26.63
C ASP A 83 0.17 -20.23 25.16
N TYR A 84 -0.99 -19.84 24.61
CA TYR A 84 -1.08 -19.32 23.24
C TYR A 84 -0.30 -18.00 23.09
N ILE A 85 -0.41 -17.10 24.07
CA ILE A 85 0.37 -15.85 24.08
C ILE A 85 1.87 -16.17 24.11
N ALA A 86 2.28 -17.12 24.95
CA ALA A 86 3.67 -17.50 25.12
C ALA A 86 4.25 -18.20 23.89
N ALA A 87 3.44 -18.96 23.15
CA ALA A 87 3.87 -19.68 21.96
C ALA A 87 3.84 -18.80 20.69
N ASN A 88 2.79 -17.99 20.50
CA ASN A 88 2.49 -17.35 19.22
C ASN A 88 2.66 -15.83 19.23
N LEU A 89 2.53 -15.16 20.37
CA LEU A 89 2.42 -13.68 20.44
C LEU A 89 3.68 -13.02 21.04
N GLN A 90 4.83 -13.59 20.68
CA GLN A 90 6.15 -13.16 21.14
C GLN A 90 6.74 -12.05 20.28
N LYS A 91 7.83 -11.43 20.77
CA LYS A 91 8.61 -10.45 20.02
C LYS A 91 9.09 -10.99 18.66
N SER A 92 9.50 -12.26 18.60
CA SER A 92 9.95 -12.92 17.37
C SER A 92 8.88 -12.88 16.29
N THR A 93 7.60 -13.05 16.65
CA THR A 93 6.46 -12.98 15.71
C THR A 93 6.45 -11.68 14.91
N PHE A 94 6.71 -10.54 15.55
CA PHE A 94 6.75 -9.25 14.86
C PHE A 94 7.95 -9.13 13.93
N ILE A 95 9.11 -9.64 14.36
CA ILE A 95 10.37 -9.58 13.60
C ILE A 95 10.29 -10.51 12.39
N ASP A 96 9.92 -11.77 12.59
CA ASP A 96 9.94 -12.82 11.56
C ASP A 96 8.87 -12.54 10.49
N ASN A 97 7.70 -12.04 10.89
CA ASN A 97 6.64 -11.64 9.95
C ASN A 97 6.77 -10.20 9.44
N HIS A 98 7.78 -9.44 9.89
CA HIS A 98 8.02 -8.07 9.47
C HIS A 98 6.80 -7.14 9.65
N ILE A 99 6.09 -7.30 10.77
CA ILE A 99 4.89 -6.52 11.10
C ILE A 99 5.13 -5.60 12.30
N ASN A 100 4.45 -4.45 12.31
CA ASN A 100 4.48 -3.51 13.42
C ASN A 100 3.27 -3.63 14.35
N LEU A 101 2.15 -4.19 13.89
CA LEU A 101 0.90 -4.27 14.64
C LEU A 101 0.33 -5.68 14.59
N LEU A 102 -0.10 -6.19 15.74
CA LEU A 102 -0.92 -7.39 15.85
C LEU A 102 -1.93 -7.16 16.96
N TYR A 103 -3.21 -7.23 16.62
CA TYR A 103 -4.32 -6.94 17.53
C TYR A 103 -5.46 -7.92 17.29
N TYR A 104 -6.06 -8.37 18.39
CA TYR A 104 -7.26 -9.18 18.45
C TYR A 104 -8.35 -8.36 19.14
N PHE A 105 -9.51 -8.25 18.49
CA PHE A 105 -10.65 -7.51 18.99
C PHE A 105 -11.83 -8.45 19.20
N ASP A 106 -12.71 -8.11 20.16
CA ASP A 106 -14.04 -8.69 20.21
C ASP A 106 -14.99 -8.01 19.20
N ASN A 107 -16.20 -8.55 19.04
CA ASN A 107 -17.21 -8.03 18.12
C ASN A 107 -17.72 -6.62 18.48
N LYS A 108 -17.36 -6.08 19.65
CA LYS A 108 -17.67 -4.72 20.10
C LYS A 108 -16.47 -3.76 19.98
N GLY A 109 -15.38 -4.24 19.37
CA GLY A 109 -14.15 -3.48 19.18
C GLY A 109 -13.27 -3.36 20.42
N LYS A 110 -13.55 -4.10 21.50
CA LYS A 110 -12.66 -4.16 22.67
C LYS A 110 -11.42 -4.95 22.32
N ILE A 111 -10.27 -4.47 22.75
CA ILE A 111 -8.99 -5.19 22.58
C ILE A 111 -8.97 -6.38 23.54
N ILE A 112 -8.91 -7.59 22.99
CA ILE A 112 -8.66 -8.84 23.73
C ILE A 112 -7.17 -8.96 24.00
N TRP A 113 -6.36 -8.73 22.96
CA TRP A 113 -4.91 -8.66 23.06
C TRP A 113 -4.39 -7.77 21.93
N GLY A 114 -3.32 -7.01 22.17
CA GLY A 114 -2.75 -6.22 21.11
C GLY A 114 -1.44 -5.56 21.51
N LYS A 115 -0.49 -5.52 20.56
CA LYS A 115 0.78 -4.81 20.74
C LYS A 115 1.22 -4.17 19.43
N THR A 116 1.92 -3.05 19.60
CA THR A 116 2.66 -2.40 18.51
C THR A 116 4.15 -2.52 18.78
N TYR A 117 4.90 -2.98 17.79
CA TYR A 117 6.34 -3.16 17.86
C TYR A 117 7.02 -2.33 16.76
N ASP A 118 7.96 -1.49 17.16
CA ASP A 118 8.77 -0.69 16.25
C ASP A 118 10.00 -1.50 15.82
N LEU A 119 10.07 -1.84 14.54
CA LEU A 119 11.12 -2.68 13.98
C LEU A 119 12.47 -1.95 13.91
N GLU A 120 12.48 -0.62 13.87
CA GLU A 120 13.70 0.19 13.82
C GLU A 120 14.32 0.32 15.21
N THR A 121 13.52 0.76 16.19
CA THR A 121 13.99 0.94 17.58
C THR A 121 14.04 -0.38 18.36
N ARG A 122 13.38 -1.43 17.86
CA ARG A 122 13.31 -2.78 18.42
C ARG A 122 12.60 -2.86 19.78
N GLU A 123 11.60 -2.02 19.96
CA GLU A 123 10.84 -1.87 21.20
C GLU A 123 9.33 -1.95 20.97
N PHE A 124 8.60 -2.40 22.00
CA PHE A 124 7.16 -2.25 22.02
C PHE A 124 6.80 -0.80 22.33
N ILE A 125 5.95 -0.21 21.49
CA ILE A 125 5.54 1.18 21.61
C ILE A 125 4.04 1.27 21.82
N LEU A 126 3.60 2.38 22.42
CA LEU A 126 2.19 2.74 22.46
C LEU A 126 1.85 3.55 21.22
N LEU A 127 0.82 3.10 20.50
CA LEU A 127 0.26 3.81 19.36
C LEU A 127 -1.14 4.29 19.73
N PRO A 128 -1.36 5.60 19.95
CA PRO A 128 -2.62 6.15 20.46
C PRO A 128 -3.88 5.70 19.71
N ASP A 129 -3.74 5.46 18.40
CA ASP A 129 -4.78 4.99 17.50
C ASP A 129 -5.30 3.59 17.86
N PHE A 130 -4.46 2.75 18.49
CA PHE A 130 -4.76 1.37 18.88
C PHE A 130 -4.56 1.10 20.38
N SER A 131 -4.14 2.10 21.16
CA SER A 131 -3.84 1.92 22.60
C SER A 131 -4.99 2.28 23.52
N LYS A 132 -6.13 2.74 22.99
CA LYS A 132 -7.37 2.84 23.77
C LYS A 132 -7.95 1.43 23.88
N ASN A 133 -8.44 1.03 25.05
CA ASN A 133 -8.95 -0.32 25.34
C ASN A 133 -10.02 -0.83 24.35
N SER A 134 -10.57 0.03 23.49
CA SER A 134 -11.42 -0.33 22.38
C SER A 134 -11.29 0.64 21.21
N LEU A 135 -11.61 0.15 20.02
CA LEU A 135 -11.97 0.95 18.86
C LEU A 135 -13.50 1.13 18.83
N PRO A 136 -14.03 2.22 18.25
CA PRO A 136 -15.47 2.39 18.06
C PRO A 136 -16.07 1.27 17.21
N GLU A 137 -17.32 0.87 17.45
CA GLU A 137 -18.02 -0.15 16.64
C GLU A 137 -18.18 0.28 15.16
N SER A 138 -18.14 1.58 14.87
CA SER A 138 -18.14 2.14 13.52
C SER A 138 -16.76 2.20 12.86
N HIS A 139 -15.71 1.73 13.55
CA HIS A 139 -14.35 1.80 13.04
C HIS A 139 -14.20 0.84 11.84
N PRO A 140 -13.64 1.29 10.70
CA PRO A 140 -13.56 0.48 9.47
C PRO A 140 -12.87 -0.89 9.63
N LEU A 141 -11.95 -1.02 10.58
CA LEU A 141 -11.26 -2.29 10.87
C LEU A 141 -12.11 -3.32 11.63
N ILE A 142 -13.29 -2.94 12.12
CA ILE A 142 -14.19 -3.82 12.88
C ILE A 142 -15.59 -3.85 12.27
N SER A 143 -16.05 -2.72 11.72
CA SER A 143 -17.33 -2.63 11.03
C SER A 143 -17.22 -3.21 9.63
N TYR A 144 -17.57 -4.48 9.47
CA TYR A 144 -17.66 -5.11 8.15
C TYR A 144 -19.04 -4.87 7.52
N ASN A 145 -19.07 -4.52 6.24
CA ASN A 145 -20.31 -4.53 5.48
C ASN A 145 -20.62 -5.98 5.05
N ILE A 146 -21.37 -6.68 5.90
CA ILE A 146 -21.82 -8.05 5.69
C ILE A 146 -23.04 -8.00 4.76
N GLY A 147 -22.80 -7.79 3.47
CA GLY A 147 -23.82 -7.96 2.43
C GLY A 147 -24.10 -9.45 2.20
N ASN A 148 -24.05 -9.87 0.94
CA ASN A 148 -24.11 -11.30 0.58
C ASN A 148 -22.72 -11.98 0.56
N THR A 149 -21.70 -11.35 1.14
CA THR A 149 -20.33 -11.84 1.12
C THR A 149 -20.12 -12.89 2.21
N PRO A 150 -19.58 -14.09 1.90
CA PRO A 150 -19.23 -15.09 2.91
C PRO A 150 -18.23 -14.53 3.93
N PHE A 151 -18.35 -14.92 5.21
CA PHE A 151 -17.45 -14.45 6.27
C PHE A 151 -15.96 -14.68 5.98
N SER A 152 -15.61 -15.75 5.28
CA SER A 152 -14.23 -16.06 4.87
C SER A 152 -13.64 -15.06 3.86
N GLU A 153 -14.50 -14.36 3.11
CA GLU A 153 -14.11 -13.36 2.12
C GLU A 153 -14.15 -11.94 2.68
N ILE A 154 -14.75 -11.74 3.86
CA ILE A 154 -14.81 -10.44 4.52
C ILE A 154 -13.41 -10.02 4.95
N LYS A 155 -13.04 -8.80 4.54
CA LYS A 155 -11.78 -8.16 4.92
C LYS A 155 -11.86 -6.66 4.77
N THR A 156 -11.01 -5.97 5.52
CA THR A 156 -10.69 -4.56 5.32
C THR A 156 -9.19 -4.39 5.31
N SER A 157 -8.62 -4.04 4.17
CA SER A 157 -7.17 -3.86 4.01
C SER A 157 -6.86 -2.56 3.28
N GLY A 158 -5.80 -1.86 3.69
CA GLY A 158 -5.40 -0.60 3.06
C GLY A 158 -4.36 0.15 3.86
N ILE A 159 -4.28 1.45 3.60
CA ILE A 159 -3.39 2.37 4.34
C ILE A 159 -4.22 3.09 5.40
N PHE A 160 -3.74 3.04 6.64
CA PHE A 160 -4.32 3.73 7.78
C PHE A 160 -3.32 4.78 8.29
N LEU A 161 -3.78 6.02 8.49
CA LEU A 161 -2.95 7.09 9.03
C LEU A 161 -2.95 7.04 10.55
N THR A 162 -1.77 6.96 11.16
CA THR A 162 -1.59 6.93 12.61
C THR A 162 -0.84 8.17 13.09
N ALA A 163 -0.77 8.38 14.40
CA ALA A 163 0.05 9.42 15.00
C ALA A 163 1.56 9.31 14.66
N LYS A 164 2.03 8.14 14.20
CA LYS A 164 3.42 7.92 13.77
C LYS A 164 3.60 7.84 12.24
N GLY A 165 2.54 8.01 11.47
CA GLY A 165 2.58 7.97 10.00
C GLY A 165 1.64 6.92 9.39
N PRO A 166 1.64 6.79 8.05
CA PRO A 166 0.85 5.79 7.35
C PRO A 166 1.36 4.38 7.65
N VAL A 167 0.45 3.47 7.93
CA VAL A 167 0.72 2.04 8.08
C VAL A 167 -0.19 1.25 7.15
N ILE A 168 0.31 0.14 6.62
CA ILE A 168 -0.53 -0.83 5.92
C ILE A 168 -1.17 -1.73 6.97
N VAL A 169 -2.48 -1.90 6.89
CA VAL A 169 -3.26 -2.72 7.81
C VAL A 169 -4.16 -3.67 7.04
N SER A 170 -4.43 -4.83 7.63
CA SER A 170 -5.55 -5.69 7.26
C SER A 170 -6.29 -6.12 8.52
N SER A 171 -7.60 -6.29 8.39
CA SER A 171 -8.48 -6.80 9.43
C SER A 171 -9.46 -7.80 8.82
N ARG A 172 -9.64 -8.92 9.50
CA ARG A 172 -10.48 -10.05 9.08
C ARG A 172 -11.22 -10.65 10.28
N PRO A 173 -12.42 -11.19 10.09
CA PRO A 173 -13.07 -12.03 11.09
C PRO A 173 -12.21 -13.26 11.42
N ILE A 174 -12.21 -13.67 12.69
CA ILE A 174 -11.51 -14.86 13.15
C ILE A 174 -12.47 -16.03 13.03
N LEU A 175 -12.11 -17.00 12.21
CA LEU A 175 -12.93 -18.17 11.87
C LEU A 175 -12.11 -19.43 12.12
N LYS A 176 -12.80 -20.54 12.34
CA LYS A 176 -12.16 -21.86 12.31
C LYS A 176 -11.65 -22.18 10.91
N SER A 177 -10.71 -23.12 10.82
CA SER A 177 -10.15 -23.64 9.57
C SER A 177 -11.22 -24.19 8.61
N SER A 178 -12.37 -24.59 9.15
CA SER A 178 -13.57 -24.97 8.41
C SER A 178 -14.34 -23.80 7.77
N ASN A 179 -13.84 -22.56 7.86
CA ASN A 179 -14.53 -21.31 7.52
C ASN A 179 -15.84 -21.09 8.28
N GLN A 180 -15.93 -21.63 9.49
CA GLN A 180 -17.07 -21.46 10.38
C GLN A 180 -16.67 -20.61 11.59
N GLY A 181 -17.51 -19.65 11.96
CA GLY A 181 -17.32 -18.78 13.11
C GLY A 181 -18.58 -17.95 13.36
N LEU A 182 -18.67 -17.35 14.54
CA LEU A 182 -19.80 -16.53 14.99
C LEU A 182 -19.58 -15.04 14.72
#